data_AF-A0A1G5KQF1-F1
#
_entry.id   AF-A0A1G5KQF1-F1
#
_cell.length_a   1.000
_cell.length_b   1.000
_cell.length_c   1.000
_cell.angle_alpha   90.00
_cell.angle_beta   90.00
_cell.angle_gamma   90.00
#
_symmetry.space_group_name_H-M   'P 1'
#
loop_
_entity.id
_entity.type
_entity.pdbx_description
1 polymer ?
#
loop_
_entity_poly.entity_id
_entity_poly.type
_entity_poly.pdbx_seq_one_letter_code
_entity_poly.pdbx_strand_id
1 'polypeptide(L)' 'MTGTNGLYEIRIELGGNIFRVFCCFDEGKIVVLFNGFQKKTQKTPKSEIEKAEKLKEEYFKTKNDHGKRK' A
#
# COMPACT_ATOMS: atom_id res chain seq x y z
N MET A 1 -4.11 11.19 -6.08
CA MET A 1 -3.82 10.22 -7.15
C MET A 1 -5.14 9.67 -7.64
N THR A 2 -5.52 9.99 -8.87
CA THR A 2 -6.72 9.45 -9.52
C THR A 2 -6.26 8.30 -10.41
N GLY A 3 -6.60 7.06 -10.04
CA GLY A 3 -6.26 5.88 -10.85
C GLY A 3 -5.95 4.58 -10.09
N THR A 4 -5.67 4.65 -8.78
CA THR A 4 -5.35 3.45 -7.98
C THR A 4 -6.59 3.00 -7.20
N ASN A 5 -7.29 1.98 -7.70
CA ASN A 5 -8.54 1.44 -7.11
C ASN A 5 -8.36 0.91 -5.68
N GLY A 6 -8.38 1.76 -4.66
CA GLY A 6 -8.31 1.36 -3.25
C GLY A 6 -6.90 1.19 -2.67
N LEU A 7 -5.88 1.78 -3.31
CA LEU A 7 -4.56 1.99 -2.69
C LEU A 7 -4.51 3.41 -2.10
N TYR A 8 -4.06 3.52 -0.86
CA TYR A 8 -3.95 4.76 -0.09
C TYR A 8 -2.49 5.02 0.27
N GLU A 9 -2.12 6.29 0.41
CA GLU A 9 -0.79 6.73 0.87
C GLU A 9 -0.96 7.41 2.23
N ILE A 10 -0.31 6.87 3.26
CA ILE A 10 -0.18 7.49 4.58
C ILE A 10 1.11 8.30 4.59
N ARG A 11 1.00 9.59 4.93
CA ARG A 11 2.15 10.48 5.14
C ARG A 11 2.42 10.61 6.63
N ILE A 12 3.64 10.25 7.03
CA ILE A 12 4.11 10.35 8.43
C ILE A 12 5.26 11.35 8.46
N GLU A 13 5.20 12.32 9.37
CA GLU A 13 6.29 13.28 9.59
C GLU A 13 6.83 13.09 11.01
N LEU A 14 8.13 12.77 11.10
CA LEU A 14 8.79 12.53 12.38
C LEU A 14 10.20 13.10 12.36
N GLY A 15 10.49 14.04 13.25
CA GLY A 15 11.83 14.60 13.42
C GLY A 15 12.42 15.20 12.13
N GLY A 16 11.60 15.86 11.31
CA GLY A 16 12.01 16.42 10.01
C GLY A 16 12.10 15.42 8.86
N ASN A 17 11.91 14.12 9.14
CA ASN A 17 11.82 13.09 8.13
C ASN A 17 10.37 12.87 7.70
N ILE A 18 10.16 12.67 6.40
CA ILE A 18 8.86 12.33 5.84
C ILE A 18 8.91 10.88 5.39
N PHE A 19 7.93 10.09 5.81
CA PHE A 19 7.72 8.72 5.37
C PHE A 19 6.40 8.62 4.62
N ARG A 20 6.38 7.74 3.62
CA ARG A 20 5.19 7.39 2.86
C ARG A 20 4.97 5.90 3.00
N VAL A 21 3.76 5.53 3.41
CA VAL A 21 3.36 4.13 3.52
C VAL A 21 2.16 3.88 2.62
N PHE A 22 2.29 2.92 1.71
CA PHE A 22 1.17 2.46 0.90
C PHE A 22 0.35 1.43 1.65
N CYS A 23 -0.97 1.60 1.65
CA CYS A 23 -1.89 0.68 2.28
C CYS A 23 -3.18 0.47 1.48
N CYS A 24 -3.93 -0.58 1.82
CA CYS A 24 -5.32 -0.72 1.40
C CYS A 24 -6.20 -1.08 2.59
N PHE A 25 -7.49 -0.80 2.43
CA PHE A 25 -8.52 -1.33 3.32
C PHE A 25 -8.98 -2.69 2.81
N ASP A 26 -9.02 -3.65 3.71
CA ASP A 26 -9.62 -4.96 3.50
C ASP A 26 -10.84 -5.10 4.44
N GLU A 27 -11.97 -5.49 3.87
CA GLU A 27 -13.29 -5.59 4.56
C GLU A 27 -13.70 -4.36 5.39
N GLY A 28 -13.14 -3.18 5.08
CA GLY A 28 -13.43 -1.90 5.74
C GLY A 28 -12.96 -1.79 7.20
N LYS A 29 -12.42 -2.86 7.79
CA LYS A 29 -11.95 -2.90 9.20
C LYS A 29 -10.47 -3.26 9.32
N ILE A 30 -9.85 -3.79 8.27
CA ILE A 30 -8.44 -4.16 8.25
C ILE A 30 -7.70 -3.16 7.38
N VAL A 31 -6.58 -2.63 7.89
CA VAL A 31 -5.65 -1.81 7.12
C VAL A 31 -4.39 -2.63 6.89
N VAL A 32 -4.11 -2.91 5.62
CA VAL A 32 -2.92 -3.66 5.21
C VAL A 32 -1.86 -2.68 4.72
N LEU A 33 -0.71 -2.67 5.38
CA LEU A 33 0.45 -1.82 5.04
C LEU A 33 1.39 -2.63 4.15
N PHE A 34 1.56 -2.23 2.89
CA PHE A 34 2.35 -2.98 1.92
C PHE A 34 3.81 -2.57 1.89
N ASN A 35 4.05 -1.26 1.84
CA ASN A 35 5.37 -0.74 1.59
C ASN A 35 5.52 0.65 2.19
N GLY A 36 6.52 0.83 3.05
CA GLY A 36 6.85 2.08 3.71
C GLY A 36 8.26 2.51 3.33
N PHE A 37 8.41 3.75 2.85
CA PHE A 37 9.72 4.27 2.47
C PHE A 37 9.91 5.69 3.01
N GLN A 38 11.16 6.00 3.35
CA GLN A 38 11.56 7.36 3.69
C GLN A 38 11.62 8.18 2.40
N LYS A 39 10.92 9.32 2.39
CA LYS A 39 10.92 10.27 1.30
C LYS A 39 12.28 10.97 1.25
N LYS A 40 13.17 10.47 0.41
CA LYS A 40 14.44 11.14 0.06
C LYS A 40 14.28 12.12 -1.11
N THR A 41 13.18 12.03 -1.87
CA THR A 41 12.91 12.83 -3.07
C THR A 41 11.48 13.38 -3.08
N GLN A 42 11.24 14.49 -3.80
CA GLN A 42 9.93 15.18 -3.79
C GLN A 42 8.78 14.32 -4.35
N LYS A 43 9.07 13.57 -5.41
CA LYS A 43 8.12 12.69 -6.12
C LYS A 43 8.25 11.26 -5.62
N THR A 44 7.11 10.59 -5.44
CA THR A 44 7.05 9.16 -5.19
C THR A 44 7.62 8.41 -6.41
N PRO A 45 8.64 7.56 -6.24
CA PRO A 45 9.17 6.76 -7.35
C PRO A 45 8.08 5.83 -7.90
N LYS A 46 7.97 5.74 -9.23
CA LYS A 46 6.98 4.85 -9.88
C LYS A 46 7.13 3.39 -9.46
N SER A 47 8.39 2.95 -9.27
CA SER A 47 8.71 1.60 -8.81
C SER A 47 8.07 1.23 -7.47
N GLU A 48 7.94 2.19 -6.54
CA GLU A 48 7.32 1.95 -5.23
C GLU A 48 5.80 1.80 -5.35
N ILE A 49 5.18 2.53 -6.29
CA ILE A 49 3.74 2.44 -6.59
C ILE A 49 3.45 1.08 -7.23
N GLU A 50 4.20 0.70 -8.27
CA GLU A 50 4.05 -0.58 -8.96
C GLU A 50 4.25 -1.76 -8.00
N LYS A 51 5.22 -1.64 -7.08
CA LYS A 51 5.45 -2.65 -6.03
C LYS A 51 4.26 -2.76 -5.08
N ALA A 52 3.69 -1.63 -4.66
CA ALA A 52 2.52 -1.63 -3.78
C ALA A 52 1.28 -2.21 -4.47
N GLU A 53 1.07 -1.93 -5.77
CA GLU A 53 -0.01 -2.52 -6.56
C GLU A 53 0.14 -4.04 -6.67
N LYS A 54 1.35 -4.53 -6.99
CA LYS A 54 1.64 -5.96 -7.07
C LYS A 54 1.39 -6.69 -5.75
N LEU A 55 1.87 -6.11 -4.64
CA LEU A 55 1.67 -6.68 -3.29
C LEU A 55 0.19 -6.74 -2.91
N LYS A 56 -0.57 -5.72 -3.29
CA LYS A 56 -2.01 -5.69 -3.07
C LYS A 56 -2.71 -6.80 -3.87
N GLU A 57 -2.40 -6.95 -5.16
CA GLU A 57 -2.98 -8.02 -5.98
C GLU A 57 -2.67 -9.41 -5.42
N GLU A 58 -1.43 -9.63 -4.99
CA GLU A 58 -0.99 -10.88 -4.38
C GLU A 58 -1.76 -11.17 -3.09
N TYR A 59 -1.89 -10.17 -2.22
CA TYR A 59 -2.68 -10.28 -0.98
C TYR A 59 -4.12 -10.73 -1.24
N PHE A 60 -4.83 -10.08 -2.17
CA PHE A 60 -6.21 -10.44 -2.48
C PHE A 60 -6.34 -11.78 -3.21
N LYS A 61 -5.36 -12.17 -4.03
CA LYS A 61 -5.31 -13.52 -4.64
C LYS A 61 -5.18 -14.59 -3.56
N THR A 62 -4.18 -14.47 -2.69
CA THR A 62 -3.94 -15.41 -1.58
C THR A 62 -5.14 -15.49 -0.64
N LYS A 63 -5.76 -14.35 -0.32
CA LYS A 63 -6.95 -14.30 0.53
C LYS A 63 -8.13 -15.05 -0.11
N ASN A 64 -8.41 -14.83 -1.39
CA ASN A 64 -9.49 -15.52 -2.10
C ASN A 64 -9.25 -17.03 -2.22
N ASP A 65 -8.01 -17.45 -2.44
CA ASP A 65 -7.65 -18.88 -2.52
C ASP A 65 -7.77 -19.59 -1.17
N HIS A 66 -7.47 -18.90 -0.06
CA HIS A 66 -7.71 -19.44 1.28
C HIS A 66 -9.17 -19.38 1.72
N GLY A 67 -9.96 -18.42 1.22
CA GLY A 67 -11.40 -18.34 1.46
C GLY A 67 -12.22 -19.43 0.75
N LYS A 68 -11.74 -19.94 -0.39
CA LYS A 68 -12.41 -21.02 -1.16
C LYS A 68 -12.19 -22.43 -0.62
N ARG A 69 -11.31 -22.63 0.37
CA ARG A 69 -11.06 -23.94 1.00
C ARG A 69 -11.92 -24.18 2.25
N LYS A 70 -12.98 -23.40 2.45
CA LYS A 70 -13.89 -23.52 3.60
C LYS A 70 -15.26 -23.98 3.16
#